data_AF-A0A1D6KYU0-F1
#
_entry.id   AF-A0A1D6KYU0-F1
#
_cell.length_a   1.000
_cell.length_b   1.000
_cell.length_c   1.000
_cell.angle_alpha   90.00
_cell.angle_beta   90.00
_cell.angle_gamma   90.00
#
_symmetry.space_group_name_H-M   'P 1'
#
loop_
_entity.id
_entity.type
_entity.pdbx_description
1 polymer ?
#
loop_
_entity_poly.entity_id
_entity_poly.type
_entity_poly.pdbx_seq_one_letter_code
_entity_poly.pdbx_strand_id
1 'polypeptide(L)'
;MEALPIFLDSLVTAWGAILISVTLILLFGEILPQSICSHYGLAIGASVAPLVRVLVWVCFPIAYPISKLLDYVLGHGQTALFRRAELKTLVTLHGNEAGKGGELTHDETTIIAGALELTEKKAKDAMTPLCQTFAIDINAKLDRNLMQEVLEKGHSRVPVYYEKKTNIIGLILVMFCY
;
A
#
# COMPACT_ATOMS: atom_id res chain seq x y z
N MET A 1 -37.34 21.14 -18.41
CA MET A 1 -36.05 21.83 -18.13
C MET A 1 -35.85 23.08 -19.00
N GLU A 2 -36.59 23.26 -20.10
CA GLU A 2 -36.51 24.43 -20.99
C GLU A 2 -37.28 25.70 -20.53
N ALA A 3 -38.09 25.63 -19.46
CA ALA A 3 -38.99 26.73 -19.08
C ALA A 3 -38.40 27.72 -18.07
N LEU A 4 -37.30 27.36 -17.39
CA LEU A 4 -36.68 28.20 -16.37
C LEU A 4 -36.07 29.50 -16.91
N PRO A 5 -35.40 29.52 -18.09
CA PRO A 5 -34.82 30.74 -18.65
C PRO A 5 -35.88 31.76 -19.07
N ILE A 6 -37.01 31.29 -19.61
CA ILE A 6 -38.09 32.12 -20.14
C ILE A 6 -38.83 32.86 -19.01
N PHE A 7 -39.00 32.23 -17.85
CA PHE A 7 -39.59 32.88 -16.67
C PHE A 7 -38.65 33.88 -15.99
N LEU A 8 -37.33 33.66 -16.06
CA LEU A 8 -36.32 34.56 -15.50
C LEU A 8 -36.05 35.80 -16.37
N ASP A 9 -36.27 35.70 -17.69
CA ASP A 9 -36.16 36.83 -18.64
C ASP A 9 -37.25 37.90 -18.43
N SER A 10 -38.41 37.51 -17.85
CA SER A 10 -39.51 38.43 -17.55
C SER A 10 -39.31 39.27 -16.27
N LEU A 11 -38.31 38.96 -15.44
CA LEU A 11 -38.10 39.58 -14.11
C LEU A 11 -36.71 40.22 -13.95
N VAL A 12 -35.75 39.89 -14.81
CA VAL A 12 -34.35 40.38 -14.75
C VAL A 12 -33.84 40.62 -16.17
N THR A 13 -32.99 41.64 -16.37
CA THR A 13 -32.27 41.90 -17.63
C THR A 13 -31.71 40.59 -18.20
N ALA A 14 -31.94 40.28 -19.48
CA ALA A 14 -31.66 38.97 -20.13
C ALA A 14 -30.32 38.29 -19.76
N TRP A 15 -29.27 39.09 -19.50
CA TRP A 15 -27.96 38.60 -19.06
C TRP A 15 -27.98 37.99 -17.65
N GLY A 16 -28.77 38.54 -16.72
CA GLY A 16 -28.94 38.02 -15.37
C GLY A 16 -29.72 36.71 -15.32
N ALA A 17 -30.73 36.55 -16.18
CA ALA A 17 -31.46 35.29 -16.33
C ALA A 17 -30.55 34.14 -16.76
N ILE A 18 -29.68 34.39 -17.75
CA ILE A 18 -28.68 33.42 -18.24
C ILE A 18 -27.67 33.08 -17.15
N LEU A 19 -27.09 34.08 -16.49
CA LEU A 19 -26.11 33.86 -15.41
C LEU A 19 -26.70 33.05 -14.25
N ILE A 20 -27.92 33.37 -13.82
CA ILE A 20 -28.61 32.65 -12.75
C ILE A 20 -28.91 31.22 -13.20
N SER A 21 -29.47 31.03 -14.40
CA SER A 21 -29.81 29.69 -14.91
C SER A 21 -28.56 28.80 -15.03
N VAL A 22 -27.47 29.30 -15.60
CA VAL A 22 -26.23 28.53 -15.76
C VAL A 22 -25.63 28.18 -14.39
N THR A 23 -25.56 29.15 -13.47
CA THR A 23 -25.03 28.91 -12.12
C THR A 23 -25.86 27.86 -11.37
N LEU A 24 -27.19 27.95 -11.47
CA LEU A 24 -28.10 27.01 -10.81
C LEU A 24 -27.96 25.59 -11.40
N ILE A 25 -27.89 25.48 -12.73
CA ILE A 25 -27.74 24.18 -13.40
C ILE A 25 -26.38 23.55 -13.08
N LEU A 26 -25.29 24.31 -13.08
CA LEU A 26 -23.97 23.78 -12.71
C LEU A 26 -23.94 23.36 -11.23
N LEU A 27 -24.49 24.18 -10.34
CA LEU A 27 -24.45 23.89 -8.90
C LEU A 27 -25.28 22.64 -8.54
N PHE A 28 -26.52 22.55 -9.03
CA PHE A 28 -27.41 21.44 -8.71
C PHE A 28 -27.23 20.22 -9.61
N GLY A 29 -26.83 20.40 -10.87
CA GLY A 29 -26.71 19.34 -11.86
C GLY A 29 -25.34 18.68 -11.91
N GLU A 30 -24.28 19.39 -11.51
CA GLU A 30 -22.90 18.90 -11.66
C GLU A 30 -22.14 18.91 -10.33
N ILE A 31 -22.05 20.07 -9.67
CA ILE A 31 -21.19 20.23 -8.48
C ILE A 31 -21.71 19.41 -7.29
N LEU A 32 -23.01 19.49 -6.97
CA LEU A 32 -23.60 18.73 -5.87
C LEU A 32 -23.50 17.21 -6.05
N PRO A 33 -23.92 16.61 -7.19
CA PRO A 33 -23.79 15.17 -7.38
C PRO A 33 -22.33 14.72 -7.42
N GLN A 34 -21.43 15.52 -8.02
CA GLN A 34 -20.00 15.19 -8.05
C GLN A 34 -19.37 15.22 -6.64
N SER A 35 -19.74 16.21 -5.82
CA SER A 35 -19.27 16.30 -4.43
C SER A 35 -19.72 15.11 -3.58
N ILE A 36 -21.00 14.73 -3.67
CA ILE A 36 -21.56 13.57 -2.95
C ILE A 36 -20.89 12.26 -3.42
N CYS A 37 -20.67 12.09 -4.72
CA CYS A 37 -19.96 10.95 -5.27
C CYS A 37 -18.49 10.88 -4.84
N SER A 38 -17.83 12.01 -4.56
CA SER A 38 -16.46 12.01 -4.06
C SER A 38 -16.36 11.56 -2.59
N HIS A 39 -17.32 11.95 -1.75
CA HIS A 39 -17.35 11.56 -0.33
C HIS A 39 -17.92 10.15 -0.08
N TYR A 40 -18.96 9.74 -0.80
CA TYR A 40 -19.65 8.44 -0.62
C TYR A 40 -19.42 7.49 -1.81
N GLY A 41 -18.36 7.72 -2.59
CA GLY A 41 -18.11 7.01 -3.85
C GLY A 41 -18.08 5.50 -3.72
N LEU A 42 -17.61 4.95 -2.58
CA LEU A 42 -17.60 3.50 -2.36
C LEU A 42 -19.01 2.93 -2.15
N ALA A 43 -19.87 3.61 -1.38
CA ALA A 43 -21.23 3.15 -1.11
C ALA A 43 -22.16 3.31 -2.33
N ILE A 44 -22.02 4.43 -3.05
CA ILE A 44 -22.75 4.68 -4.30
C ILE A 44 -22.22 3.73 -5.39
N GLY A 45 -20.90 3.57 -5.49
CA GLY A 45 -20.25 2.64 -6.41
C GLY A 45 -20.70 1.19 -6.19
N ALA A 46 -20.82 0.75 -4.92
CA ALA A 46 -21.35 -0.57 -4.59
C ALA A 46 -22.81 -0.75 -5.04
N SER A 47 -23.64 0.29 -4.90
CA SER A 47 -25.05 0.27 -5.30
C SER A 47 -25.23 0.25 -6.82
N VAL A 48 -24.35 0.93 -7.56
CA VAL A 48 -24.36 1.00 -9.04
C VAL A 48 -23.57 -0.14 -9.70
N ALA A 49 -22.83 -0.93 -8.91
CA ALA A 49 -22.06 -2.09 -9.36
C ALA A 49 -22.82 -3.06 -10.29
N PRO A 50 -24.08 -3.47 -10.04
CA PRO A 50 -24.80 -4.36 -10.96
C PRO A 50 -25.04 -3.73 -12.34
N LEU A 51 -25.29 -2.41 -12.41
CA LEU A 51 -25.47 -1.70 -13.67
C LEU A 51 -24.16 -1.62 -14.46
N VAL A 52 -23.07 -1.27 -13.79
CA VAL A 52 -21.73 -1.26 -14.40
C VAL A 52 -21.35 -2.64 -14.91
N ARG A 53 -21.70 -3.71 -14.19
CA ARG A 53 -21.41 -5.08 -14.60
C ARG A 53 -22.12 -5.47 -15.89
N VAL A 54 -23.37 -5.04 -16.08
CA VAL A 54 -24.10 -5.23 -17.34
C VAL A 54 -23.42 -4.47 -18.48
N LEU A 55 -23.02 -3.22 -18.24
CA LEU A 55 -22.33 -2.40 -19.23
C LEU A 55 -20.98 -3.00 -19.63
N VAL A 56 -20.21 -3.51 -18.66
CA VAL A 56 -18.98 -4.28 -18.93
C VAL A 56 -19.26 -5.49 -19.81
N TRP A 57 -20.36 -6.21 -19.59
CA TRP A 57 -20.73 -7.36 -20.40
C TRP A 57 -21.05 -6.99 -21.86
N VAL A 58 -21.71 -5.85 -22.07
CA VAL A 58 -22.01 -5.30 -23.40
C VAL A 58 -20.75 -4.78 -24.10
N CYS A 59 -19.84 -4.15 -23.36
CA CYS A 59 -18.58 -3.65 -23.91
C CYS A 59 -17.52 -4.75 -24.09
N PHE A 60 -17.62 -5.86 -23.37
CA PHE A 60 -16.71 -7.00 -23.43
C PHE A 60 -16.39 -7.52 -24.85
N PRO A 61 -17.35 -7.74 -25.76
CA PRO A 61 -17.07 -8.22 -27.11
C PRO A 61 -16.13 -7.31 -27.91
N ILE A 62 -16.11 -6.02 -27.63
CA ILE A 62 -15.27 -5.03 -28.32
C ILE A 62 -13.97 -4.80 -27.55
N ALA A 63 -14.06 -4.69 -26.23
CA ALA A 63 -12.90 -4.43 -25.37
C ALA A 63 -11.90 -5.59 -25.39
N TYR A 64 -12.37 -6.84 -25.39
CA TYR A 64 -11.52 -8.03 -25.34
C TYR A 64 -10.50 -8.13 -26.49
N PRO A 65 -10.88 -8.00 -27.78
CA PRO A 65 -9.90 -8.05 -28.88
C PRO A 65 -8.93 -6.86 -28.86
N ILE A 66 -9.39 -5.68 -28.44
CA ILE A 66 -8.54 -4.48 -28.32
C ILE A 66 -7.49 -4.69 -27.24
N SER A 67 -7.88 -5.16 -26.06
CA SER A 67 -6.95 -5.48 -24.96
C SER A 67 -5.95 -6.56 -25.40
N LYS A 68 -6.42 -7.63 -26.06
CA LYS A 68 -5.54 -8.72 -26.53
C LYS A 68 -4.53 -8.26 -27.60
N LEU A 69 -4.93 -7.35 -28.48
CA LEU A 69 -4.04 -6.75 -29.46
C LEU A 69 -3.01 -5.84 -28.79
N LEU A 70 -3.44 -5.05 -27.80
CA LEU A 70 -2.55 -4.19 -27.03
C LEU A 70 -1.53 -5.02 -26.24
N ASP A 71 -1.95 -6.09 -25.57
CA ASP A 71 -1.08 -7.00 -24.81
C ASP A 71 -0.05 -7.70 -25.71
N TYR A 72 -0.41 -7.96 -26.97
CA TYR A 72 0.50 -8.55 -27.96
C TYR A 72 1.56 -7.54 -28.43
N VAL A 73 1.21 -6.26 -28.55
CA VAL A 73 2.09 -5.19 -29.02
C VAL A 73 2.97 -4.63 -27.89
N LEU A 74 2.43 -4.48 -26.67
CA LEU A 74 3.14 -3.94 -25.50
C LEU A 74 3.92 -5.01 -24.72
N GLY A 75 3.70 -6.30 -24.99
CA GLY A 75 4.26 -7.40 -24.22
C GLY A 75 3.52 -7.60 -22.89
N HIS A 76 3.63 -8.80 -22.31
CA HIS A 76 2.87 -9.22 -21.12
C HIS A 76 3.14 -8.33 -19.89
N GLY A 77 2.38 -7.25 -19.79
CA GLY A 77 2.32 -6.37 -18.64
C GLY A 77 0.91 -6.35 -18.10
N GLN A 78 0.72 -7.02 -16.96
CA GLN A 78 -0.34 -6.75 -15.98
C GLN A 78 -1.74 -7.33 -16.26
N THR A 79 -1.86 -8.63 -15.97
CA THR A 79 -3.09 -9.15 -15.36
C THR A 79 -3.37 -8.44 -14.04
N ALA A 80 -4.37 -7.54 -14.04
CA ALA A 80 -5.43 -7.24 -13.05
C ALA A 80 -5.22 -7.43 -11.52
N LEU A 81 -4.00 -7.67 -11.06
CA LEU A 81 -3.58 -7.63 -9.66
C LEU A 81 -2.58 -6.50 -9.61
N PHE A 82 -2.93 -5.42 -8.89
CA PHE A 82 -2.01 -4.30 -8.68
C PHE A 82 -0.62 -4.86 -8.39
N ARG A 83 0.34 -4.54 -9.26
CA ARG A 83 1.69 -5.07 -9.13
C ARG A 83 2.23 -4.55 -7.79
N ARG A 84 2.98 -5.36 -7.04
CA ARG A 84 3.52 -4.94 -5.73
C ARG A 84 4.27 -3.60 -5.79
N ALA A 85 4.91 -3.31 -6.92
CA ALA A 85 5.51 -2.02 -7.22
C ALA A 85 4.48 -0.87 -7.24
N GLU A 86 3.32 -1.05 -7.86
CA GLU A 86 2.23 -0.06 -7.88
C GLU A 86 1.60 0.11 -6.51
N LEU A 87 1.39 -0.98 -5.75
CA LEU A 87 0.93 -0.91 -4.36
C LEU A 87 1.92 -0.11 -3.50
N LYS A 88 3.22 -0.37 -3.66
CA LYS A 88 4.27 0.40 -2.98
C LYS A 88 4.20 1.87 -3.36
N THR A 89 4.07 2.20 -4.66
CA THR A 89 3.93 3.58 -5.12
C THR A 89 2.69 4.26 -4.53
N LEU A 90 1.54 3.58 -4.54
CA LEU A 90 0.29 4.10 -4.00
C LEU A 90 0.39 4.36 -2.48
N VAL A 91 1.01 3.44 -1.74
CA VAL A 91 1.26 3.61 -0.29
C VAL A 91 2.23 4.78 -0.04
N THR A 92 3.29 4.93 -0.84
CA THR A 92 4.23 6.06 -0.70
C THR A 92 3.61 7.41 -1.07
N LEU A 93 2.69 7.45 -2.05
CA LEU A 93 1.96 8.66 -2.41
C LEU A 93 1.06 9.11 -1.26
N HIS A 94 0.24 8.20 -0.72
CA HIS A 94 -0.61 8.51 0.43
C HIS A 94 0.18 8.87 1.70
N GLY A 95 1.37 8.28 1.90
CA GLY A 95 2.27 8.63 3.00
C GLY A 95 2.94 10.00 2.87
N ASN A 96 3.30 10.41 1.65
CA ASN A 96 3.87 11.74 1.40
C ASN A 96 2.81 12.86 1.41
N GLU A 97 1.55 12.52 1.18
CA GLU A 97 0.40 13.43 1.28
C GLU A 97 -0.27 13.42 2.67
N ALA A 98 0.35 12.75 3.65
CA ALA A 98 -0.06 12.78 5.06
C ALA A 98 -0.17 14.25 5.53
N GLY A 99 -1.39 14.72 5.76
CA GLY A 99 -1.71 16.11 6.12
C GLY A 99 -2.34 16.98 5.02
N LYS A 100 -2.50 16.49 3.78
CA LYS A 100 -3.26 17.16 2.71
C LYS A 100 -4.50 16.39 2.22
N GLY A 101 -4.87 15.33 2.93
CA GLY A 101 -5.97 14.43 2.58
C GLY A 101 -5.65 12.94 2.69
N GLY A 102 -4.36 12.58 2.88
CA GLY A 102 -3.94 11.22 3.20
C GLY A 102 -4.19 10.88 4.67
N GLU A 103 -4.93 9.81 4.91
CA GLU A 103 -5.33 9.33 6.25
C GLU A 103 -4.26 8.48 6.95
N LEU A 104 -3.13 8.19 6.28
CA LEU A 104 -2.07 7.32 6.76
C LEU A 104 -0.89 8.11 7.36
N THR A 105 -0.45 7.69 8.54
CA THR A 105 0.74 8.21 9.21
C THR A 105 2.03 7.64 8.60
N HIS A 106 3.16 8.32 8.84
CA HIS A 106 4.46 7.88 8.34
C HIS A 106 4.85 6.48 8.86
N ASP A 107 4.50 6.17 10.10
CA ASP A 107 4.77 4.86 10.69
C ASP A 107 3.94 3.75 10.01
N GLU A 108 2.65 3.99 9.76
CA GLU A 108 1.79 3.05 9.04
C GLU A 108 2.29 2.78 7.62
N THR A 109 2.69 3.82 6.90
CA THR A 109 3.26 3.65 5.56
C THR A 109 4.58 2.89 5.57
N THR A 110 5.42 3.10 6.58
CA THR A 110 6.67 2.35 6.76
C THR A 110 6.41 0.87 7.08
N ILE A 111 5.43 0.57 7.92
CA ILE A 111 5.02 -0.81 8.24
C ILE A 111 4.49 -1.52 7.00
N ILE A 112 3.59 -0.88 6.24
CA ILE A 112 3.02 -1.47 5.02
C ILE A 112 4.12 -1.69 3.97
N ALA A 113 5.00 -0.71 3.77
CA ALA A 113 6.13 -0.84 2.85
C ALA A 113 7.06 -1.99 3.28
N GLY A 114 7.39 -2.09 4.56
CA GLY A 114 8.20 -3.18 5.11
C GLY A 114 7.55 -4.56 4.95
N ALA A 115 6.23 -4.67 5.11
CA ALA A 115 5.51 -5.93 4.91
C ALA A 115 5.51 -6.38 3.45
N LEU A 116 5.33 -5.43 2.51
CA LEU A 116 5.43 -5.69 1.08
C LEU A 116 6.84 -6.17 0.69
N GLU A 117 7.88 -5.53 1.24
CA GLU A 117 9.29 -5.90 0.99
C GLU A 117 9.68 -7.24 1.63
N LEU A 118 9.14 -7.58 2.80
CA LEU A 118 9.45 -8.83 3.52
C LEU A 118 9.14 -10.06 2.67
N THR A 119 8.13 -9.99 1.81
CA THR A 119 7.72 -11.12 0.97
C THR A 119 8.75 -11.44 -0.13
N GLU A 120 9.62 -10.49 -0.50
CA GLU A 120 10.71 -10.70 -1.47
C GLU A 120 12.08 -10.88 -0.81
N LYS A 121 12.20 -10.47 0.46
CA LYS A 121 13.46 -10.54 1.21
C LYS A 121 13.84 -11.99 1.48
N LYS A 122 15.07 -12.37 1.12
CA LYS A 122 15.61 -13.71 1.42
C LYS A 122 16.29 -13.69 2.78
N ALA A 123 16.38 -14.85 3.42
CA ALA A 123 17.08 -14.98 4.71
C ALA A 123 18.53 -14.45 4.63
N LYS A 124 19.20 -14.63 3.48
CA LYS A 124 20.56 -14.12 3.23
C LYS A 124 20.68 -12.59 3.31
N ASP A 125 19.59 -11.86 3.05
CA ASP A 125 19.56 -10.41 3.02
C ASP A 125 19.29 -9.81 4.43
N ALA A 126 18.92 -10.66 5.39
CA ALA A 126 18.60 -10.25 6.77
C ALA A 126 19.47 -10.95 7.83
N MET A 127 20.14 -12.06 7.50
CA MET A 127 20.96 -12.82 8.44
C MET A 127 22.29 -12.13 8.74
N THR A 128 22.77 -12.28 9.98
CA THR A 128 24.15 -11.93 10.33
C THR A 128 25.10 -13.01 9.80
N PRO A 129 26.18 -12.65 9.08
CA PRO A 129 27.16 -13.62 8.63
C PRO A 129 27.78 -14.43 9.78
N LEU A 130 28.02 -15.72 9.56
CA LEU A 130 28.60 -16.61 10.58
C LEU A 130 29.96 -16.13 11.09
N CYS A 131 30.75 -15.48 10.23
CA CYS A 131 32.05 -14.92 10.61
C CYS A 131 31.95 -13.76 11.62
N GLN A 132 30.82 -13.06 11.66
CA GLN A 132 30.54 -11.97 12.61
C GLN A 132 29.74 -12.45 13.83
N THR A 133 29.37 -13.73 13.87
CA THR A 133 28.57 -14.29 14.96
C THR A 133 29.47 -14.69 16.13
N PHE A 134 29.12 -14.21 17.32
CA PHE A 134 29.73 -14.67 18.57
C PHE A 134 29.18 -16.06 18.91
N ALA A 135 30.06 -17.06 18.94
CA ALA A 135 29.71 -18.46 19.22
C ALA A 135 30.76 -19.07 20.15
N ILE A 136 30.34 -20.01 21.00
CA ILE A 136 31.17 -20.62 22.06
C ILE A 136 31.47 -22.08 21.71
N ASP A 137 32.68 -22.55 22.02
CA ASP A 137 33.04 -23.96 21.86
C ASP A 137 32.38 -24.81 22.96
N ILE A 138 31.84 -25.98 22.62
CA ILE A 138 31.21 -26.88 23.60
C ILE A 138 32.16 -27.34 24.72
N ASN A 139 33.47 -27.34 24.48
CA ASN A 139 34.50 -27.70 25.46
C ASN A 139 35.02 -26.48 26.23
N ALA A 140 34.57 -25.27 25.91
CA ALA A 140 34.96 -24.07 26.65
C ALA A 140 34.41 -24.15 28.07
N LYS A 141 35.28 -23.89 29.05
CA LYS A 141 34.87 -23.79 30.45
C LYS A 141 34.16 -22.46 30.66
N LEU A 142 33.08 -22.49 31.43
CA LEU A 142 32.29 -21.31 31.77
C LEU A 142 32.99 -20.49 32.87
N ASP A 143 34.16 -19.94 32.54
CA ASP A 143 34.96 -19.15 33.45
C ASP A 143 34.41 -17.72 33.57
N ARG A 144 34.81 -17.01 34.64
CA ARG A 144 34.40 -15.59 34.86
C ARG A 144 34.69 -14.70 33.66
N ASN A 145 35.82 -14.90 32.97
CA ASN A 145 36.20 -14.12 31.80
C ASN A 145 35.24 -14.36 30.63
N LEU A 146 34.86 -15.61 30.37
CA LEU A 146 33.92 -15.97 29.30
C LEU A 146 32.52 -15.46 29.64
N MET A 147 32.10 -15.57 30.90
CA MET A 147 30.84 -15.00 31.37
C MET A 147 30.80 -13.49 31.19
N GLN A 148 31.89 -12.79 31.51
CA GLN A 148 31.99 -11.35 31.30
C GLN A 148 31.89 -11.00 29.81
N GLU A 149 32.57 -11.74 28.93
CA GLU A 149 32.50 -11.52 27.48
C GLU A 149 31.06 -11.72 26.95
N VAL A 150 30.36 -12.76 27.42
CA VAL A 150 28.95 -13.01 27.07
C VAL A 150 28.04 -11.87 27.52
N LEU A 151 28.27 -11.36 28.74
CA LEU A 151 27.50 -10.23 29.29
C LEU A 151 27.76 -8.93 28.52
N GLU A 152 29.01 -8.66 28.16
CA GLU A 152 29.41 -7.49 27.35
C GLU A 152 28.79 -7.52 25.94
N LYS A 153 28.63 -8.71 25.34
CA LYS A 153 27.94 -8.87 24.05
C LYS A 153 26.42 -8.70 24.15
N GLY A 154 25.83 -8.95 25.31
CA GLY A 154 24.40 -8.70 25.56
C GLY A 154 23.44 -9.54 24.72
N HIS A 155 23.89 -10.67 24.16
CA HIS A 155 23.06 -11.55 23.35
C HIS A 155 22.35 -12.60 24.22
N SER A 156 21.01 -12.68 24.13
CA SER A 156 20.23 -13.70 24.86
C SER A 156 20.40 -15.11 24.30
N ARG A 157 20.87 -15.24 23.06
CA ARG A 157 21.00 -16.51 22.33
C ARG A 157 22.39 -16.62 21.74
N VAL A 158 23.19 -17.54 22.26
CA VAL A 158 24.58 -17.74 21.82
C VAL A 158 24.73 -19.14 21.23
N PRO A 159 25.08 -19.27 19.93
CA PRO A 159 25.34 -20.58 19.32
C PRO A 159 26.53 -21.30 19.94
N VAL A 160 26.43 -22.62 20.04
CA VAL A 160 27.50 -23.50 20.51
C VAL A 160 27.97 -24.39 19.37
N TYR A 161 29.28 -24.42 19.13
CA TYR A 161 29.90 -25.21 18.07
C TYR A 161 30.84 -26.28 18.61
N TYR A 162 31.15 -27.27 17.79
CA TYR A 162 32.18 -28.28 18.08
C TYR A 162 33.18 -28.39 16.96
N GLU A 163 34.46 -28.28 17.33
CA GLU A 163 35.65 -28.25 16.48
C GLU A 163 35.69 -27.06 15.50
N LYS A 164 34.64 -26.86 14.70
CA LYS A 164 34.52 -25.80 13.69
C LYS A 164 33.28 -24.95 13.94
N LYS A 165 33.41 -23.63 13.77
CA LYS A 165 32.29 -22.67 13.89
C LYS A 165 31.13 -22.94 12.92
N THR A 166 31.36 -23.69 11.85
CA THR A 166 30.31 -24.14 10.91
C THR A 166 29.45 -25.27 11.46
N ASN A 167 29.93 -25.99 12.49
CA ASN A 167 29.26 -27.11 13.09
C ASN A 167 28.58 -26.69 14.40
N ILE A 168 27.42 -26.05 14.28
CA ILE A 168 26.60 -25.63 15.43
C ILE A 168 25.82 -26.84 15.95
N ILE A 169 26.07 -27.25 17.20
CA ILE A 169 25.35 -28.36 17.85
C ILE A 169 24.12 -27.86 18.60
N GLY A 170 24.18 -26.63 19.12
CA GLY A 170 23.13 -26.12 19.98
C GLY A 170 23.19 -24.62 20.20
N LEU A 171 22.36 -24.17 21.12
CA LEU A 171 22.21 -22.77 21.45
C LEU A 171 22.04 -22.61 22.95
N ILE A 172 22.84 -21.73 23.54
CA ILE A 172 22.76 -21.37 24.96
C ILE A 172 21.82 -20.18 25.08
N LEU A 173 20.84 -20.31 25.98
CA LEU A 173 20.01 -19.20 26.42
C LEU A 173 20.67 -18.52 27.62
N VAL A 174 21.00 -17.24 27.47
CA VAL A 174 21.54 -16.42 28.55
C VAL A 174 20.37 -15.62 29.14
N MET A 175 20.07 -15.85 30.41
CA MET A 175 19.08 -15.09 31.16
C MET A 175 19.77 -13.96 31.91
N PHE A 176 19.45 -12.72 31.56
CA PHE A 176 19.91 -11.55 32.29
C PHE A 176 18.95 -11.30 33.46
N CYS A 177 19.42 -11.53 34.68
CA CYS A 177 18.69 -11.14 35.88
C CYS A 177 19.07 -9.69 36.20
N TYR A 178 18.12 -8.77 36.07
CA TYR A 178 18.25 -7.38 36.48
C TYR A 178 17.99 -7.20 37.97
#